data_AF-A0ABD4DZR5-F1
#
_entry.id   AF-A0ABD4DZR5-F1
#
_cell.length_a   1.000
_cell.length_b   1.000
_cell.length_c   1.000
_cell.angle_alpha   90.00
_cell.angle_beta   90.00
_cell.angle_gamma   90.00
#
_symmetry.space_group_name_H-M   'P 1'
#
loop_
_entity.id
_entity.type
_entity.pdbx_description
1 polymer ?
#
loop_
_entity_poly.entity_id
_entity_poly.type
_entity_poly.pdbx_seq_one_letter_code
_entity_poly.pdbx_strand_id
1 'polypeptide(L)'
;MSLIRSIRMTRASWYMTGYVALLLGIVGILALLGKQIAFGLQVEVFKVIATLVGTGLLGVFATFAINELNRQKERRDAERAMRRTMLADLITDYNGVKAIRRSLRAEAIRPVYSNPSAHVLKQRYLELLPKLNKAQLRLESVVRLIDGNKHAYPGHDELLKRVSAAEKYLGALIKEWEDRSGLLLDAPGTNALADFPRLRCFVDTASQSFGPGFADPIGEALGKLAATLAE
;
A
#
# COMPACT_ATOMS: atom_id res chain seq x y z
N MET A 1 7.54 -40.94 -4.17
CA MET A 1 8.65 -39.95 -4.20
C MET A 1 8.42 -38.96 -3.09
N SER A 2 9.27 -39.00 -2.06
CA SER A 2 9.11 -38.27 -0.79
C SER A 2 9.63 -36.84 -0.90
N LEU A 3 8.78 -35.89 -0.47
CA LEU A 3 9.07 -34.46 -0.33
C LEU A 3 9.97 -34.22 0.90
N ILE A 4 11.27 -34.08 0.68
CA ILE A 4 12.18 -33.47 1.68
C ILE A 4 11.95 -31.96 1.61
N ARG A 5 11.03 -31.47 2.45
CA ARG A 5 10.79 -30.04 2.64
C ARG A 5 12.00 -29.48 3.40
N SER A 6 12.94 -28.86 2.68
CA SER A 6 14.09 -28.21 3.31
C SER A 6 13.58 -27.17 4.29
N ILE A 7 13.80 -27.38 5.59
CA ILE A 7 13.52 -26.39 6.62
C ILE A 7 14.50 -25.24 6.38
N ARG A 8 14.02 -24.17 5.73
CA ARG A 8 14.76 -22.90 5.69
C ARG A 8 14.77 -22.34 7.10
N MET A 9 15.76 -22.76 7.88
CA MET A 9 16.11 -22.14 9.15
C MET A 9 16.42 -20.67 8.89
N THR A 10 15.59 -19.78 9.40
CA THR A 10 15.84 -18.34 9.37
C THR A 10 17.08 -18.03 10.21
N ARG A 11 17.80 -16.93 9.93
CA ARG A 11 18.98 -16.53 10.73
C ARG A 11 18.68 -16.48 12.24
N ALA A 12 17.44 -16.12 12.61
CA ALA A 12 16.98 -16.15 13.99
C ALA A 12 17.00 -17.56 14.62
N SER A 13 16.73 -18.62 13.86
CA SER A 13 16.79 -19.98 14.39
C SER A 13 18.22 -20.40 14.69
N TRP A 14 19.20 -19.97 13.90
CA TRP A 14 20.62 -20.24 14.17
C TRP A 14 21.10 -19.60 15.48
N TYR A 15 20.72 -18.35 15.72
CA TYR A 15 21.02 -17.67 16.99
C TYR A 15 20.32 -18.36 18.17
N MET A 16 19.08 -18.81 18.00
CA MET A 16 18.35 -19.56 19.03
C MET A 16 19.01 -20.91 19.34
N THR A 17 19.39 -21.68 18.31
CA THR A 17 20.07 -22.96 18.50
C THR A 17 21.43 -22.77 19.18
N GLY A 18 22.20 -21.75 18.77
CA GLY A 18 23.47 -21.40 19.40
C GLY A 18 23.31 -20.97 20.87
N TYR A 19 22.30 -20.16 21.18
CA TYR A 19 22.03 -19.71 22.55
C TYR A 19 21.57 -20.86 23.46
N VAL A 20 20.68 -21.74 22.98
CA VAL A 20 20.27 -22.93 23.74
C VAL A 20 21.45 -23.87 23.98
N ALA A 21 22.33 -24.07 22.98
CA ALA A 21 23.55 -24.85 23.14
C ALA A 21 24.51 -24.22 24.17
N LEU A 22 24.64 -22.89 24.17
CA LEU A 22 25.43 -22.15 25.16
C LEU A 22 24.85 -22.33 26.58
N LEU A 23 23.53 -22.22 26.74
CA LEU A 23 22.86 -22.43 28.03
C LEU A 23 23.06 -23.85 28.56
N LEU A 24 22.85 -24.85 27.71
CA LEU A 24 23.12 -26.26 28.06
C LEU A 24 24.59 -26.49 28.40
N GLY A 25 25.50 -25.81 27.69
CA GLY A 25 26.93 -25.80 28.00
C GLY A 25 27.23 -25.21 29.37
N ILE A 26 26.67 -24.03 29.71
CA ILE A 26 26.84 -23.39 31.01
C ILE A 26 26.29 -24.28 32.14
N VAL A 27 25.10 -24.85 31.96
CA VAL A 27 24.48 -25.78 32.92
C VAL A 27 25.33 -27.05 33.08
N GLY A 28 25.82 -27.63 31.98
CA GLY A 28 26.69 -28.80 31.99
C GLY A 28 28.03 -28.54 32.67
N ILE A 29 28.66 -27.39 32.40
CA ILE A 29 29.91 -26.95 33.03
C ILE A 29 29.68 -26.75 34.54
N LEU A 30 28.59 -26.09 34.95
CA LEU A 30 28.23 -25.92 36.36
C LEU A 30 27.96 -27.26 37.05
N ALA A 31 27.34 -28.23 36.36
CA ALA A 31 27.09 -29.57 36.92
C ALA A 31 28.37 -30.39 37.09
N LEU A 32 29.31 -30.29 36.13
CA LEU A 32 30.59 -31.03 36.15
C LEU A 32 31.57 -30.43 37.14
N LEU A 33 31.77 -29.11 37.12
CA LEU A 33 32.71 -28.41 38.00
C LEU A 33 32.13 -28.12 39.39
N GLY A 34 30.79 -28.15 39.53
CA GLY A 34 30.12 -27.89 40.80
C GLY A 34 30.57 -28.83 41.92
N LYS A 35 30.91 -30.08 41.62
CA LYS A 35 31.46 -31.02 42.63
C LYS A 35 32.84 -30.62 43.15
N GLN A 36 33.69 -30.02 42.32
CA GLN A 36 35.01 -29.55 42.73
C GLN A 36 34.96 -28.16 43.41
N ILE A 37 34.03 -27.30 42.99
CA ILE A 37 33.86 -25.95 43.56
C ILE A 37 33.11 -26.01 44.91
N ALA A 38 32.17 -26.96 45.08
CA ALA A 38 31.46 -27.18 46.34
C ALA A 38 32.36 -27.65 47.50
N PHE A 39 33.61 -28.04 47.24
CA PHE A 39 34.58 -28.38 48.29
C PHE A 39 35.05 -27.16 49.10
N GLY A 40 34.84 -25.93 48.60
CA GLY A 40 35.21 -24.68 49.29
C GLY A 40 34.06 -23.73 49.62
N LEU A 41 32.89 -23.89 49.00
CA LEU A 41 31.67 -23.11 49.25
C LEU A 41 30.58 -24.00 49.84
N GLN A 42 29.89 -23.55 50.89
CA GLN A 42 28.71 -24.26 51.39
C GLN A 42 27.71 -24.49 50.24
N VAL A 43 27.24 -25.73 50.12
CA VAL A 43 26.36 -26.22 49.02
C VAL A 43 25.15 -25.30 48.78
N GLU A 44 24.63 -24.68 49.84
CA GLU A 44 23.52 -23.74 49.78
C GLU A 44 23.83 -22.47 48.97
N VAL A 45 25.02 -21.91 49.13
CA VAL A 45 25.44 -20.69 48.42
C VAL A 45 25.55 -20.96 46.91
N PHE A 46 26.11 -22.11 46.53
CA PHE A 46 26.19 -22.53 45.13
C PHE A 46 24.80 -22.70 44.50
N LYS A 47 23.85 -23.29 45.23
CA LYS A 47 22.47 -23.48 44.76
C LYS A 47 21.79 -22.14 44.49
N VAL A 48 21.99 -21.14 45.34
CA VAL A 48 21.43 -19.80 45.15
C VAL A 48 22.02 -19.12 43.92
N ILE A 49 23.34 -19.18 43.72
CA ILE A 49 24.00 -18.60 42.55
C ILE A 49 23.53 -19.28 41.26
N ALA A 50 23.48 -20.62 41.23
CA ALA A 50 23.01 -21.37 40.08
C ALA A 50 21.55 -21.04 39.74
N THR A 51 20.70 -20.87 40.77
CA THR A 51 19.31 -20.47 40.58
C THR A 51 19.21 -19.06 40.00
N LEU A 52 19.95 -18.08 40.54
CA LEU A 52 19.99 -16.70 40.05
C LEU A 52 20.48 -16.60 38.60
N VAL A 53 21.53 -17.34 38.25
CA VAL A 53 22.03 -17.42 36.87
C VAL A 53 20.98 -18.05 35.96
N GLY A 54 20.34 -19.14 36.40
CA GLY A 54 19.27 -19.81 35.67
C GLY A 54 18.05 -18.90 35.41
N THR A 55 17.52 -18.23 36.44
CA THR A 55 16.40 -17.30 36.28
C THR A 55 16.78 -16.06 35.49
N GLY A 56 17.99 -15.52 35.67
CA GLY A 56 18.49 -14.40 34.88
C GLY A 56 18.55 -14.73 33.38
N LEU A 57 19.09 -15.90 33.03
CA LEU A 57 19.21 -16.35 31.64
C LEU A 57 17.84 -16.64 31.00
N LEU A 58 16.90 -17.21 31.76
CA LEU A 58 15.51 -17.38 31.33
C LEU A 58 14.82 -16.03 31.12
N GLY A 59 15.06 -15.06 31.99
CA GLY A 59 14.52 -13.69 31.88
C GLY A 59 14.99 -13.00 30.60
N VAL A 60 16.30 -13.00 30.34
CA VAL A 60 16.89 -12.42 29.11
C VAL A 60 16.31 -13.07 27.86
N PHE A 61 16.15 -14.40 27.87
CA PHE A 61 15.56 -15.14 26.76
C PHE A 61 14.09 -14.77 26.53
N ALA A 62 13.29 -14.72 27.59
CA ALA A 62 11.89 -14.34 27.53
C ALA A 62 11.74 -12.91 26.97
N THR A 63 12.55 -11.96 27.44
CA THR A 63 12.56 -10.59 26.93
C THR A 63 12.96 -10.53 25.46
N PHE A 64 13.99 -11.27 25.04
CA PHE A 64 14.41 -11.31 23.64
C PHE A 64 13.30 -11.87 22.72
N ALA A 65 12.69 -12.99 23.12
CA ALA A 65 11.59 -13.61 22.37
C ALA A 65 10.36 -12.68 22.27
N ILE A 66 9.99 -12.02 23.36
CA ILE A 66 8.89 -11.03 23.39
C ILE A 66 9.21 -9.84 22.49
N ASN A 67 10.44 -9.32 22.54
CA ASN A 67 10.85 -8.17 21.71
C ASN A 67 10.81 -8.50 20.22
N GLU A 68 11.23 -9.71 19.82
CA GLU A 68 11.16 -10.12 18.41
C GLU A 68 9.71 -10.31 17.95
N LEU A 69 8.86 -10.89 18.78
CA LEU A 69 7.42 -10.98 18.51
C LEU A 69 6.76 -9.60 18.40
N ASN A 70 7.12 -8.67 19.29
CA ASN A 70 6.62 -7.30 19.26
C ASN A 70 7.07 -6.57 18.00
N ARG A 71 8.33 -6.70 17.57
CA ARG A 71 8.82 -6.13 16.31
C ARG A 71 8.06 -6.66 15.09
N GLN A 72 7.78 -7.95 15.05
CA GLN A 72 6.99 -8.54 13.96
C GLN A 72 5.53 -8.09 13.99
N LYS A 73 4.97 -7.88 15.18
CA LYS A 73 3.62 -7.33 15.34
C LYS A 73 3.58 -5.87 14.89
N GLU A 74 4.50 -5.04 15.36
CA GLU A 74 4.62 -3.63 14.97
C GLU A 74 4.76 -3.45 13.45
N ARG A 75 5.58 -4.28 12.79
CA ARG A 75 5.70 -4.27 11.32
C ARG A 75 4.37 -4.59 10.64
N ARG A 76 3.68 -5.65 11.07
CA ARG A 76 2.38 -6.03 10.51
C ARG A 76 1.32 -4.96 10.74
N ASP A 77 1.32 -4.34 11.92
CA ASP A 77 0.38 -3.28 12.26
C ASP A 77 0.66 -2.01 11.44
N ALA A 78 1.93 -1.66 11.22
CA ALA A 78 2.35 -0.56 10.36
C ALA A 78 1.96 -0.80 8.89
N GLU A 79 2.19 -2.00 8.35
CA GLU A 79 1.77 -2.37 7.00
C GLU A 79 0.24 -2.30 6.84
N ARG A 80 -0.51 -2.82 7.82
CA ARG A 80 -1.98 -2.74 7.83
C ARG A 80 -2.47 -1.30 7.90
N ALA A 81 -1.85 -0.45 8.71
CA ALA A 81 -2.18 0.96 8.79
C ALA A 81 -1.93 1.66 7.45
N MET A 82 -0.78 1.41 6.82
CA MET A 82 -0.44 1.95 5.50
C MET A 82 -1.46 1.53 4.43
N ARG A 83 -1.88 0.26 4.41
CA ARG A 83 -2.92 -0.23 3.48
C ARG A 83 -4.29 0.39 3.74
N ARG A 84 -4.67 0.64 5.01
CA ARG A 84 -5.93 1.32 5.35
C ARG A 84 -5.95 2.77 4.90
N THR A 85 -4.88 3.51 5.15
CA THR A 85 -4.74 4.89 4.67
C THR A 85 -4.81 4.95 3.15
N MET A 86 -4.07 4.07 2.47
CA MET A 86 -4.11 3.96 1.01
C MET A 86 -5.53 3.67 0.47
N LEU A 87 -6.25 2.75 1.11
CA LEU A 87 -7.62 2.43 0.73
C LEU A 87 -8.54 3.66 0.86
N ALA A 88 -8.44 4.39 1.97
CA ALA A 88 -9.21 5.61 2.20
C ALA A 88 -8.88 6.72 1.19
N ASP A 89 -7.59 6.91 0.88
CA ASP A 89 -7.12 7.89 -0.10
C ASP A 89 -7.63 7.57 -1.50
N LEU A 90 -7.52 6.30 -1.95
CA LEU A 90 -8.05 5.86 -3.24
C LEU A 90 -9.57 6.01 -3.34
N ILE A 91 -10.32 5.73 -2.29
CA ILE A 91 -11.77 5.96 -2.25
C ILE A 91 -12.07 7.46 -2.41
N THR A 92 -11.32 8.30 -1.71
CA THR A 92 -11.48 9.76 -1.76
C THR A 92 -11.20 10.29 -3.17
N ASP A 93 -10.12 9.83 -3.80
CA ASP A 93 -9.76 10.22 -5.16
C ASP A 93 -10.74 9.70 -6.21
N TYR A 94 -11.16 8.44 -6.11
CA TYR A 94 -12.17 7.85 -6.97
C TYR A 94 -13.48 8.67 -6.95
N ASN A 95 -13.97 8.98 -5.75
CA ASN A 95 -15.19 9.77 -5.58
C ASN A 95 -15.01 11.22 -6.05
N GLY A 96 -13.84 11.81 -5.83
CA GLY A 96 -13.49 13.14 -6.32
C GLY A 96 -13.54 13.24 -7.84
N VAL A 97 -12.90 12.29 -8.54
CA VAL A 97 -12.91 12.24 -10.01
C VAL A 97 -14.33 12.02 -10.54
N LYS A 98 -15.10 11.12 -9.90
CA LYS A 98 -16.51 10.87 -10.25
C LYS A 98 -17.38 12.12 -10.07
N ALA A 99 -17.14 12.91 -9.02
CA ALA A 99 -17.83 14.17 -8.79
C ALA A 99 -17.48 15.20 -9.88
N ILE A 100 -16.20 15.35 -10.21
CA ILE A 100 -15.73 16.24 -11.29
C ILE A 100 -16.37 15.85 -12.62
N ARG A 101 -16.42 14.56 -12.96
CA ARG A 101 -17.10 14.06 -14.16
C ARG A 101 -18.58 14.46 -14.20
N ARG A 102 -19.28 14.34 -13.06
CA ARG A 102 -20.69 14.73 -12.95
C ARG A 102 -20.87 16.24 -13.14
N SER A 103 -20.00 17.07 -12.54
CA SER A 103 -20.01 18.53 -12.75
C SER A 103 -19.70 18.91 -14.19
N LEU A 104 -18.72 18.26 -14.85
CA LEU A 104 -18.42 18.51 -16.26
C LEU A 104 -19.64 18.25 -17.15
N ARG A 105 -20.32 17.11 -16.95
CA ARG A 105 -21.55 16.77 -17.67
C ARG A 105 -22.67 17.77 -17.43
N ALA A 106 -22.82 18.25 -16.20
CA ALA A 106 -23.93 19.10 -15.79
C ALA A 106 -23.70 20.59 -16.12
N GLU A 107 -22.47 21.06 -16.11
CA GLU A 107 -22.14 22.49 -16.08
C GLU A 107 -21.24 22.94 -17.23
N ALA A 108 -20.30 22.10 -17.68
CA ALA A 108 -19.29 22.50 -18.66
C ALA A 108 -19.63 22.10 -20.10
N ILE A 109 -20.70 21.33 -20.32
CA ILE A 109 -21.09 20.83 -21.64
C ILE A 109 -22.55 21.16 -21.93
N ARG A 110 -22.81 21.73 -23.11
CA ARG A 110 -24.13 22.20 -23.55
C ARG A 110 -24.43 21.78 -24.99
N PRO A 111 -25.70 21.50 -25.35
CA PRO A 111 -26.86 21.46 -24.47
C PRO A 111 -26.83 20.26 -23.52
N VAL A 112 -26.40 19.08 -23.98
CA VAL A 112 -26.21 17.85 -23.19
C VAL A 112 -25.00 17.09 -23.76
N TYR A 113 -24.20 16.45 -22.91
CA TYR A 113 -22.97 15.74 -23.30
C TYR A 113 -23.15 14.59 -24.31
N SER A 114 -24.34 14.03 -24.42
CA SER A 114 -24.67 12.98 -25.39
C SER A 114 -25.05 13.53 -26.76
N ASN A 115 -25.20 14.85 -26.90
CA ASN A 115 -25.56 15.47 -28.17
C ASN A 115 -24.33 15.57 -29.10
N PRO A 116 -24.39 15.14 -30.37
CA PRO A 116 -23.30 15.32 -31.33
C PRO A 116 -22.87 16.77 -31.56
N SER A 117 -23.78 17.74 -31.39
CA SER A 117 -23.48 19.18 -31.48
C SER A 117 -23.14 19.82 -30.14
N ALA A 118 -22.84 19.00 -29.12
CA ALA A 118 -22.43 19.50 -27.82
C ALA A 118 -21.13 20.29 -27.94
N HIS A 119 -21.02 21.34 -27.13
CA HIS A 119 -19.85 22.19 -27.04
C HIS A 119 -19.42 22.40 -25.59
N VAL A 120 -18.15 22.76 -25.44
CA VAL A 120 -17.49 22.94 -24.15
C VAL A 120 -17.54 24.41 -23.75
N LEU A 121 -18.09 24.68 -22.56
CA LEU A 121 -18.06 26.00 -21.94
C LEU A 121 -16.67 26.24 -21.34
N LYS A 122 -15.87 27.09 -21.99
CA LYS A 122 -14.48 27.40 -21.60
C LYS A 122 -14.35 27.71 -20.11
N GLN A 123 -15.11 28.66 -19.59
CA GLN A 123 -14.98 29.09 -18.19
C GLN A 123 -15.18 27.93 -17.20
N ARG A 124 -16.27 27.16 -17.34
CA ARG A 124 -16.55 26.02 -16.45
C ARG A 124 -15.54 24.90 -16.59
N TYR A 125 -15.06 24.68 -17.81
CA TYR A 125 -14.02 23.69 -18.06
C TYR A 125 -12.70 24.07 -17.36
N LEU A 126 -12.28 25.34 -17.45
CA LEU A 126 -11.09 25.86 -16.76
C LEU A 126 -11.20 25.82 -15.23
N GLU A 127 -12.40 25.96 -14.67
CA GLU A 127 -12.63 25.87 -13.21
C GLU A 127 -12.50 24.44 -12.65
N LEU A 128 -12.85 23.43 -13.45
CA LEU A 128 -12.91 22.03 -13.02
C LEU A 128 -11.60 21.27 -13.24
N LEU A 129 -10.80 21.68 -14.22
CA LEU A 129 -9.56 21.01 -14.62
C LEU A 129 -8.43 21.04 -13.57
N PRO A 130 -8.18 22.14 -12.83
CA PRO A 130 -7.23 22.11 -11.72
C PRO A 130 -7.56 21.07 -10.65
N LYS A 131 -8.86 20.83 -10.41
CA LYS A 131 -9.33 19.80 -9.45
C LYS A 131 -9.03 18.40 -9.98
N LEU A 132 -9.18 18.19 -11.29
CA LEU A 132 -8.87 16.92 -11.94
C LEU A 132 -7.37 16.65 -11.96
N ASN A 133 -6.56 17.66 -12.27
CA ASN A 133 -5.10 17.58 -12.22
C ASN A 133 -4.62 17.20 -10.81
N LYS A 134 -5.17 17.84 -9.77
CA LYS A 134 -4.87 17.47 -8.38
C LYS A 134 -5.20 16.01 -8.07
N ALA A 135 -6.31 15.47 -8.59
CA ALA A 135 -6.65 14.07 -8.40
C ALA A 135 -5.67 13.12 -9.14
N GLN A 136 -5.26 13.46 -10.37
CA GLN A 136 -4.25 12.70 -11.11
C GLN A 136 -2.90 12.68 -10.36
N LEU A 137 -2.42 13.82 -9.86
CA LEU A 137 -1.15 13.90 -9.11
C LEU A 137 -1.19 13.10 -7.80
N ARG A 138 -2.35 13.00 -7.14
CA ARG A 138 -2.51 12.13 -5.98
C ARG A 138 -2.44 10.66 -6.35
N LEU A 139 -3.06 10.26 -7.46
CA LEU A 139 -2.91 8.89 -7.98
C LEU A 139 -1.47 8.58 -8.40
N GLU A 140 -0.75 9.55 -8.97
CA GLU A 140 0.68 9.39 -9.26
C GLU A 140 1.50 9.17 -7.98
N SER A 141 1.20 9.92 -6.93
CA SER A 141 1.84 9.75 -5.62
C SER A 141 1.55 8.35 -5.05
N VAL A 142 0.33 7.87 -5.21
CA VAL A 142 -0.06 6.49 -4.84
C VAL A 142 0.72 5.45 -5.66
N VAL A 143 0.85 5.63 -6.97
CA VAL A 143 1.64 4.74 -7.84
C VAL A 143 3.08 4.63 -7.35
N ARG A 144 3.73 5.77 -7.07
CA ARG A 144 5.10 5.81 -6.54
C ARG A 144 5.20 5.13 -5.17
N LEU A 145 4.20 5.30 -4.32
CA LEU A 145 4.16 4.68 -3.00
C LEU A 145 4.04 3.15 -3.09
N ILE A 146 3.21 2.64 -4.00
CA ILE A 146 3.07 1.19 -4.24
C ILE A 146 4.39 0.63 -4.74
N ASP A 147 4.97 1.25 -5.79
CA ASP A 147 6.21 0.82 -6.43
C ASP A 147 7.40 0.78 -5.43
N GLY A 148 7.51 1.81 -4.59
CA GLY A 148 8.54 1.91 -3.55
C GLY A 148 8.39 0.92 -2.39
N ASN A 149 7.23 0.29 -2.22
CA ASN A 149 6.91 -0.55 -1.04
C ASN A 149 6.37 -1.93 -1.43
N LYS A 150 7.02 -2.61 -2.37
CA LYS A 150 6.61 -3.93 -2.89
C LYS A 150 6.24 -4.96 -1.82
N HIS A 151 6.95 -4.99 -0.69
CA HIS A 151 6.70 -5.95 0.38
C HIS A 151 5.42 -5.68 1.20
N ALA A 152 4.95 -4.43 1.24
CA ALA A 152 3.77 -4.04 2.02
C ALA A 152 2.43 -4.38 1.32
N TYR A 153 2.47 -4.64 0.00
CA TYR A 153 1.29 -4.84 -0.84
C TYR A 153 1.23 -6.26 -1.43
N PRO A 154 0.37 -7.14 -0.89
CA PRO A 154 0.04 -8.39 -1.55
C PRO A 154 -0.52 -8.13 -2.95
N GLY A 155 -0.02 -8.86 -3.96
CA GLY A 155 -0.41 -8.62 -5.35
C GLY A 155 0.11 -7.29 -5.93
N HIS A 156 1.22 -6.77 -5.39
CA HIS A 156 1.89 -5.53 -5.81
C HIS A 156 1.81 -5.23 -7.30
N ASP A 157 2.30 -6.14 -8.15
CA ASP A 157 2.45 -5.87 -9.59
C ASP A 157 1.09 -5.61 -10.26
N GLU A 158 0.02 -6.28 -9.80
CA GLU A 158 -1.31 -6.05 -10.33
C GLU A 158 -1.94 -4.79 -9.74
N LEU A 159 -1.77 -4.53 -8.44
CA LEU A 159 -2.23 -3.28 -7.83
C LEU A 159 -1.61 -2.07 -8.54
N LEU A 160 -0.28 -2.09 -8.72
CA LEU A 160 0.47 -1.08 -9.44
C LEU A 160 -0.06 -0.89 -10.86
N LYS A 161 -0.20 -1.98 -11.62
CA LYS A 161 -0.74 -1.94 -12.98
C LYS A 161 -2.11 -1.26 -13.05
N ARG A 162 -3.02 -1.58 -12.12
CA ARG A 162 -4.39 -1.04 -12.11
C ARG A 162 -4.44 0.44 -11.78
N VAL A 163 -3.74 0.85 -10.72
CA VAL A 163 -3.70 2.27 -10.35
C VAL A 163 -2.96 3.10 -11.40
N SER A 164 -1.85 2.59 -11.95
CA SER A 164 -1.14 3.25 -13.06
C SER A 164 -2.00 3.37 -14.32
N ALA A 165 -2.87 2.41 -14.62
CA ALA A 165 -3.78 2.54 -15.77
C ALA A 165 -4.77 3.70 -15.59
N ALA A 166 -5.35 3.84 -14.39
CA ALA A 166 -6.26 4.93 -14.06
C ALA A 166 -5.57 6.29 -14.02
N GLU A 167 -4.36 6.35 -13.46
CA GLU A 167 -3.50 7.55 -13.46
C GLU A 167 -3.21 8.01 -14.90
N LYS A 168 -2.70 7.11 -15.76
CA LYS A 168 -2.40 7.41 -17.17
C LYS A 168 -3.64 7.85 -17.95
N TYR A 169 -4.79 7.25 -17.65
CA TYR A 169 -6.05 7.65 -18.27
C TYR A 169 -6.40 9.11 -17.95
N LEU A 170 -6.27 9.53 -16.69
CA LEU A 170 -6.45 10.94 -16.32
C LEU A 170 -5.35 11.82 -16.91
N GLY A 171 -4.10 11.36 -16.92
CA GLY A 171 -2.99 12.09 -17.52
C GLY A 171 -3.21 12.38 -19.02
N ALA A 172 -3.79 11.44 -19.77
CA ALA A 172 -4.15 11.66 -21.17
C ALA A 172 -5.24 12.74 -21.35
N LEU A 173 -6.17 12.85 -20.41
CA LEU A 173 -7.19 13.90 -20.40
C LEU A 173 -6.61 15.27 -20.01
N ILE A 174 -5.72 15.32 -19.02
CA ILE A 174 -5.01 16.55 -18.64
C ILE A 174 -4.14 17.03 -19.80
N LYS A 175 -3.42 16.12 -20.47
CA LYS A 175 -2.61 16.46 -21.64
C LYS A 175 -3.43 17.05 -22.79
N GLU A 176 -4.58 16.45 -23.11
CA GLU A 176 -5.48 17.03 -24.13
C GLU A 176 -5.90 18.46 -23.76
N TRP A 177 -6.14 18.72 -22.48
CA TRP A 177 -6.44 20.07 -22.01
C TRP A 177 -5.25 21.01 -22.12
N GLU A 178 -4.05 20.60 -21.71
CA GLU A 178 -2.84 21.43 -21.86
C GLU A 178 -2.61 21.82 -23.33
N ASP A 179 -2.78 20.85 -24.24
CA ASP A 179 -2.59 21.04 -25.67
C ASP A 179 -3.67 21.96 -26.30
N ARG A 180 -4.91 21.93 -25.79
CA ARG A 180 -6.08 22.59 -26.43
C ARG A 180 -6.64 23.78 -25.67
N SER A 181 -6.29 24.00 -24.40
CA SER A 181 -6.89 25.03 -23.55
C SER A 181 -6.64 26.44 -24.04
N GLY A 182 -5.45 26.71 -24.62
CA GLY A 182 -5.13 27.98 -25.26
C GLY A 182 -5.91 28.25 -26.55
N LEU A 183 -6.53 27.23 -27.13
CA LEU A 183 -7.36 27.32 -28.34
C LEU A 183 -8.85 27.49 -28.03
N LEU A 184 -9.25 27.39 -26.76
CA LEU A 184 -10.64 27.60 -26.37
C LEU A 184 -11.03 29.06 -26.57
N LEU A 185 -12.01 29.27 -27.44
CA LEU A 185 -12.60 30.57 -27.69
C LEU A 185 -13.67 30.88 -26.64
N ASP A 186 -13.92 32.17 -26.41
CA ASP A 186 -14.95 32.60 -25.45
C ASP A 186 -16.37 32.36 -25.98
N ALA A 187 -16.52 32.24 -27.30
CA ALA A 187 -17.76 31.83 -27.95
C ALA A 187 -18.01 30.32 -27.73
N PRO A 188 -19.09 29.91 -27.04
CA PRO A 188 -19.31 28.50 -26.72
C PRO A 188 -19.50 27.62 -27.95
N GLY A 189 -20.21 28.12 -28.97
CA GLY A 189 -20.55 27.36 -30.17
C GLY A 189 -19.36 26.97 -31.05
N THR A 190 -18.17 27.53 -30.80
CA THR A 190 -16.95 27.21 -31.56
C THR A 190 -16.09 26.14 -30.90
N ASN A 191 -16.40 25.71 -29.67
CA ASN A 191 -15.64 24.71 -28.94
C ASN A 191 -16.35 23.35 -28.99
N ALA A 192 -16.46 22.72 -30.17
CA ALA A 192 -17.20 21.48 -30.30
C ALA A 192 -16.59 20.36 -29.42
N LEU A 193 -17.43 19.63 -28.68
CA LEU A 193 -16.98 18.51 -27.83
C LEU A 193 -16.27 17.42 -28.64
N ALA A 194 -16.62 17.29 -29.92
CA ALA A 194 -15.96 16.38 -30.86
C ALA A 194 -14.45 16.67 -31.00
N ASP A 195 -14.02 17.91 -30.80
CA ASP A 195 -12.61 18.31 -30.85
C ASP A 195 -11.84 17.90 -29.58
N PHE A 196 -12.53 17.39 -28.54
CA PHE A 196 -11.94 16.94 -27.28
C PHE A 196 -12.23 15.45 -27.07
N PRO A 197 -11.60 14.55 -27.86
CA PRO A 197 -11.90 13.12 -27.80
C PRO A 197 -11.69 12.49 -26.42
N ARG A 198 -10.69 12.91 -25.63
CA ARG A 198 -10.47 12.41 -24.27
C ARG A 198 -11.54 12.91 -23.32
N LEU A 199 -11.86 14.21 -23.37
CA LEU A 199 -12.97 14.77 -22.59
C LEU A 199 -14.28 14.07 -22.92
N ARG A 200 -14.56 13.85 -24.21
CA ARG A 200 -15.72 13.11 -24.69
C ARG A 200 -15.75 11.71 -24.09
N CYS A 201 -14.67 10.93 -24.18
CA CYS A 201 -14.60 9.60 -23.58
C CYS A 201 -14.80 9.64 -22.05
N PHE A 202 -14.27 10.68 -21.39
CA PHE A 202 -14.43 10.88 -19.95
C PHE A 202 -15.87 11.13 -19.55
N VAL A 203 -16.59 11.98 -20.29
CA VAL A 203 -17.99 12.30 -19.98
C VAL A 203 -18.98 11.34 -20.61
N ASP A 204 -18.59 10.44 -21.52
CA ASP A 204 -19.48 9.48 -22.15
C ASP A 204 -19.52 8.13 -21.39
N THR A 205 -20.30 7.17 -21.87
CA THR A 205 -20.47 5.81 -21.34
C THR A 205 -20.01 4.70 -22.30
N ALA A 206 -19.20 5.03 -23.32
CA ALA A 206 -18.69 4.10 -24.33
C ALA A 206 -17.61 3.10 -23.82
N SER A 207 -17.13 2.19 -24.69
CA SER A 207 -16.17 1.13 -24.33
C SER A 207 -14.75 1.60 -23.98
N GLN A 208 -14.33 2.80 -24.43
CA GLN A 208 -13.10 3.47 -23.98
C GLN A 208 -13.39 4.60 -22.98
N SER A 209 -14.56 4.56 -22.34
CA SER A 209 -14.99 5.62 -21.45
C SER A 209 -14.38 5.51 -20.05
N PHE A 210 -14.80 6.46 -19.21
CA PHE A 210 -14.51 6.50 -17.78
C PHE A 210 -14.61 5.16 -17.05
N GLY A 211 -15.52 4.26 -17.44
CA GLY A 211 -15.64 2.94 -16.81
C GLY A 211 -14.37 2.11 -16.98
N PRO A 212 -14.11 1.58 -18.19
CA PRO A 212 -12.95 0.73 -18.45
C PRO A 212 -11.60 1.44 -18.28
N GLY A 213 -11.54 2.76 -18.53
CA GLY A 213 -10.31 3.54 -18.44
C GLY A 213 -9.91 3.95 -17.02
N PHE A 214 -10.87 4.07 -16.10
CA PHE A 214 -10.62 4.60 -14.76
C PHE A 214 -11.37 3.87 -13.66
N ALA A 215 -12.70 3.77 -13.77
CA ALA A 215 -13.53 3.29 -12.68
C ALA A 215 -13.32 1.80 -12.39
N ASP A 216 -13.19 0.97 -13.44
CA ASP A 216 -13.02 -0.46 -13.28
C ASP A 216 -11.62 -0.80 -12.72
N PRO A 217 -10.50 -0.26 -13.27
CA PRO A 217 -9.19 -0.46 -12.66
C PRO A 217 -9.10 -0.03 -11.20
N ILE A 218 -9.67 1.13 -10.84
CA ILE A 218 -9.69 1.60 -9.45
C ILE A 218 -10.60 0.71 -8.59
N GLY A 219 -11.78 0.32 -9.08
CA GLY A 219 -12.69 -0.57 -8.37
C GLY A 219 -12.04 -1.92 -8.05
N GLU A 220 -11.32 -2.50 -9.00
CA GLU A 220 -10.55 -3.72 -8.79
C GLU A 220 -9.42 -3.53 -7.77
N ALA A 221 -8.67 -2.42 -7.86
CA ALA A 221 -7.61 -2.08 -6.90
C ALA A 221 -8.15 -1.93 -5.47
N LEU A 222 -9.29 -1.25 -5.31
CA LEU A 222 -9.99 -1.11 -4.03
C LEU A 222 -10.42 -2.46 -3.47
N GLY A 223 -11.01 -3.33 -4.32
CA GLY A 223 -11.41 -4.68 -3.92
C GLY A 223 -10.25 -5.52 -3.42
N LYS A 224 -9.10 -5.45 -4.10
CA LYS A 224 -7.88 -6.15 -3.67
C LYS A 224 -7.34 -5.61 -2.35
N LEU A 225 -7.22 -4.29 -2.21
CA LEU A 225 -6.76 -3.69 -0.96
C LEU A 225 -7.68 -4.04 0.21
N ALA A 226 -9.00 -3.99 0.01
CA ALA A 226 -9.97 -4.38 1.03
C ALA A 226 -9.82 -5.86 1.44
N ALA A 227 -9.61 -6.78 0.49
CA ALA A 227 -9.38 -8.19 0.79
C ALA A 227 -8.15 -8.40 1.69
N THR A 228 -7.04 -7.68 1.43
CA THR A 228 -5.81 -7.78 2.25
C THR A 228 -5.92 -7.22 3.68
N LEU A 229 -7.03 -6.55 3.99
CA LEU A 229 -7.34 -6.05 5.33
C LEU A 229 -8.28 -6.97 6.11
N ALA A 230 -8.95 -7.90 5.42
CA ALA A 230 -9.80 -8.92 6.04
C ALA A 230 -8.99 -10.14 6.52
N GLU A 231 -7.76 -10.32 6.01
CA GLU A 231 -6.77 -11.33 6.42
C GLU A 231 -5.92 -10.89 7.64
#